data_AF-Q26918-F1
#
_entry.id   AF-Q26918-F1
#
_cell.length_a   1.000
_cell.length_b   1.000
_cell.length_c   1.000
_cell.angle_alpha   90.00
_cell.angle_beta   90.00
_cell.angle_gamma   90.00
#
_symmetry.space_group_name_H-M   'P 1'
#
loop_
_entity.id
_entity.type
_entity.pdbx_description
1 polymer ?
#
loop_
_entity_poly.entity_id
_entity_poly.type
_entity_poly.pdbx_seq_one_letter_code
_entity_poly.pdbx_strand_id
1 'polypeptide(L)'
;GRLHLWMTDMQRIYDVGLISAENEDVAASTLLYATVEVPSLEGGEKKEEKKLYCLYEVAAAEDGKYNIAFVDLTEKLEDMKKVLAAWKEKDAQISKEY
;
A
#
# COMPACT_ATOMS: atom_id res chain seq x y z
N GLY A 1 -11.78 -2.17 14.99
CA GLY A 1 -10.32 -2.13 15.05
C GLY A 1 -9.84 -1.14 14.01
N ARG A 2 -8.74 -0.44 14.28
CA ARG A 2 -8.12 0.47 13.30
C ARG A 2 -7.26 -0.32 12.33
N LEU A 3 -7.36 -0.02 11.05
CA LEU A 3 -6.54 -0.63 10.01
C LEU A 3 -5.23 0.14 9.86
N HIS A 4 -4.12 -0.53 10.16
CA HIS A 4 -2.76 -0.07 9.90
C HIS A 4 -2.15 -0.84 8.74
N LEU A 5 -1.25 -0.19 8.00
CA LEU A 5 -0.44 -0.82 6.98
C LEU A 5 1.03 -0.82 7.38
N TRP A 6 1.63 -2.00 7.44
CA TRP A 6 3.06 -2.17 7.67
C TRP A 6 3.74 -2.75 6.44
N MET A 7 4.97 -2.32 6.19
CA MET A 7 5.85 -2.86 5.16
C MET A 7 7.06 -3.52 5.84
N THR A 8 7.44 -4.70 5.40
CA THR A 8 8.59 -5.42 5.95
C THR A 8 9.42 -6.10 4.87
N ASP A 9 10.73 -6.16 5.08
CA ASP A 9 11.68 -6.93 4.28
C ASP A 9 12.19 -8.19 5.02
N MET A 10 11.42 -8.66 6.02
CA MET A 10 11.75 -9.72 6.98
C MET A 10 12.81 -9.35 8.03
N GLN A 11 13.50 -8.22 7.92
CA GLN A 11 14.50 -7.77 8.91
C GLN A 11 14.06 -6.48 9.61
N ARG A 12 13.38 -5.61 8.88
CA ARG A 12 12.91 -4.30 9.29
C ARG A 12 11.39 -4.24 9.09
N ILE A 13 10.73 -3.50 9.96
CA ILE A 13 9.30 -3.21 9.86
C ILE A 13 9.16 -1.69 9.77
N TYR A 14 8.51 -1.21 8.72
CA TYR A 14 8.17 0.18 8.51
C TYR A 14 6.66 0.34 8.67
N ASP A 15 6.23 1.25 9.53
CA ASP A 15 4.83 1.62 9.66
C ASP A 15 4.49 2.67 8.60
N VAL A 16 3.62 2.30 7.67
CA VAL A 16 3.09 3.18 6.61
C VAL A 16 1.91 4.01 7.14
N GLY A 17 1.41 3.66 8.33
CA GLY A 17 0.38 4.39 9.05
C GLY A 17 -1.03 3.87 8.82
N LEU A 18 -1.97 4.60 9.39
CA LEU A 18 -3.41 4.32 9.36
C LEU A 18 -3.96 4.40 7.92
N ILE A 19 -4.88 3.48 7.62
CA ILE A 19 -5.61 3.39 6.33
C ILE A 19 -7.12 3.55 6.52
N SER A 20 -7.68 3.07 7.63
CA SER A 20 -9.10 3.27 7.96
C SER A 20 -9.34 4.65 8.56
N ALA A 21 -10.57 5.14 8.48
CA ALA A 21 -10.95 6.35 9.22
C ALA A 21 -10.99 6.11 10.74
N GLU A 22 -10.88 7.18 11.52
CA GLU A 22 -10.70 7.12 12.99
C GLU A 22 -11.84 6.41 13.74
N ASN A 23 -13.04 6.38 13.16
CA ASN A 23 -14.27 5.84 13.75
C ASN A 23 -14.78 4.56 13.06
N GLU A 24 -13.97 3.92 12.21
CA GLU A 24 -14.38 2.72 11.49
C GLU A 24 -13.94 1.45 12.22
N ASP A 25 -14.90 0.54 12.43
CA ASP A 25 -14.60 -0.82 12.90
C ASP A 25 -14.31 -1.71 11.70
N VAL A 26 -13.02 -1.91 11.41
CA VAL A 26 -12.58 -2.77 10.33
C VAL A 26 -12.46 -4.22 10.80
N ALA A 27 -13.17 -5.13 10.11
CA ALA A 27 -13.18 -6.56 10.41
C ALA A 27 -12.20 -7.36 9.54
N ALA A 28 -12.16 -7.07 8.24
CA ALA A 28 -11.30 -7.74 7.27
C ALA A 28 -10.72 -6.73 6.26
N SER A 29 -9.52 -7.00 5.77
CA SER A 29 -8.84 -6.16 4.78
C SER A 29 -8.13 -7.00 3.74
N THR A 30 -8.14 -6.56 2.49
CA THR A 30 -7.40 -7.13 1.37
C THR A 30 -6.53 -6.04 0.74
N LEU A 31 -5.24 -6.33 0.55
CA LEU A 31 -4.32 -5.46 -0.15
C LEU A 31 -4.09 -5.99 -1.56
N LEU A 32 -4.34 -5.16 -2.57
CA LEU A 32 -4.20 -5.49 -3.98
C LEU A 32 -3.08 -4.66 -4.60
N TYR A 33 -2.01 -5.32 -5.01
CA TYR A 33 -0.95 -4.73 -5.81
C TYR A 33 -1.14 -5.14 -7.27
N ALA A 34 -1.39 -4.17 -8.13
CA ALA A 34 -1.73 -4.39 -9.53
C ALA A 34 -0.83 -3.57 -10.45
N THR A 35 -0.51 -4.15 -11.60
CA THR A 35 0.11 -3.41 -12.71
C THR A 35 -1.00 -3.02 -13.67
N VAL A 36 -1.19 -1.72 -13.89
CA VAL A 36 -2.22 -1.17 -14.77
C VAL A 36 -1.55 -0.69 -16.05
N GLU A 37 -2.00 -1.18 -17.20
CA GLU A 37 -1.61 -0.65 -18.50
C GLU A 37 -2.27 0.71 -18.70
N VAL A 38 -1.47 1.78 -18.78
CA VAL A 38 -1.99 3.11 -19.08
C VAL A 38 -1.97 3.29 -20.59
N PRO A 39 -3.12 3.49 -21.26
CA PRO A 39 -3.14 3.75 -22.69
C PRO A 39 -2.48 5.10 -22.96
N SER A 40 -1.25 5.06 -23.48
CA SER A 40 -0.56 6.23 -24.00
C SER A 40 -1.36 6.77 -25.18
N LEU A 41 -1.71 8.07 -25.15
CA LEU A 41 -2.39 8.75 -26.27
C LEU A 41 -1.59 8.52 -27.56
N GLU A 42 -2.28 7.94 -28.54
CA GLU A 42 -1.91 7.66 -29.93
C GLU A 42 -0.42 7.37 -30.21
N GLY A 43 -0.07 6.07 -30.23
CA GLY A 43 1.15 5.56 -30.87
C GLY A 43 2.39 5.39 -29.98
N GLY A 44 2.29 5.70 -28.69
CA GLY A 44 3.36 5.48 -27.72
C GLY A 44 3.34 4.10 -27.06
N GLU A 45 4.51 3.63 -26.59
CA GLU A 45 4.65 2.38 -25.83
C GLU A 45 3.64 2.31 -24.66
N LYS A 46 3.07 1.12 -24.45
CA LYS A 46 2.22 0.84 -23.29
C LYS A 46 3.07 1.02 -22.03
N LYS A 47 2.72 2.01 -21.21
CA LYS A 47 3.37 2.18 -19.90
C LYS A 47 2.63 1.37 -18.87
N GLU A 48 3.36 0.50 -18.20
CA GLU A 48 2.88 -0.25 -17.05
C GLU A 48 3.12 0.56 -15.77
N GLU A 49 2.04 0.93 -15.08
CA GLU A 49 2.12 1.58 -13.78
C GLU A 49 1.74 0.61 -12.66
N LYS A 50 2.59 0.56 -11.63
CA LYS A 50 2.33 -0.23 -10.43
C LYS A 50 1.48 0.59 -9.48
N LYS A 51 0.28 0.09 -9.16
CA LYS A 51 -0.67 0.72 -8.26
C LYS A 51 -0.98 -0.19 -7.07
N LEU A 52 -1.25 0.43 -5.93
CA LEU A 52 -1.59 -0.28 -4.70
C LEU A 52 -2.97 0.16 -4.26
N TYR A 53 -3.83 -0.80 -4.01
CA TYR A 53 -5.19 -0.59 -3.55
C TYR A 53 -5.42 -1.36 -2.27
N CYS A 54 -6.22 -0.81 -1.37
CA CYS A 54 -6.67 -1.50 -0.17
C CYS A 54 -8.19 -1.52 -0.14
N LEU A 55 -8.73 -2.72 0.06
CA LEU A 55 -10.14 -2.95 0.30
C LEU A 55 -10.30 -3.37 1.74
N TYR A 56 -11.28 -2.81 2.43
CA TYR A 56 -11.60 -3.26 3.78
C TYR A 56 -13.09 -3.20 4.07
N GLU A 57 -13.53 -4.11 4.93
CA GLU A 57 -14.90 -4.19 5.40
C GLU A 57 -15.07 -3.29 6.61
N VAL A 58 -15.99 -2.34 6.50
CA VAL A 58 -16.40 -1.45 7.59
C VAL A 58 -17.82 -1.78 8.01
N ALA A 59 -18.02 -1.95 9.32
CA ALA A 59 -19.35 -2.17 9.85
C ALA A 59 -20.26 -0.95 9.62
N ALA A 60 -21.45 -1.17 9.08
CA ALA A 60 -22.49 -0.15 9.05
C ALA A 60 -23.08 0.03 10.46
N ALA A 61 -23.30 1.27 10.87
CA ALA A 61 -23.77 1.62 12.22
C ALA A 61 -25.16 1.05 12.56
N GLU A 62 -25.96 0.70 11.56
CA GLU A 62 -27.29 0.10 11.72
C GLU A 62 -27.39 -1.17 10.84
N ASP A 63 -27.94 -2.25 11.40
CA ASP A 63 -28.26 -3.56 10.77
C ASP A 63 -27.18 -4.66 10.65
N GLY A 64 -25.97 -4.52 11.22
CA GLY A 64 -24.97 -5.61 11.14
C GLY A 64 -24.54 -5.96 9.71
N LYS A 65 -24.77 -5.04 8.77
CA LYS A 65 -24.30 -5.10 7.38
C LYS A 65 -22.87 -4.58 7.32
N TYR A 66 -22.06 -5.19 6.45
CA TYR A 66 -20.70 -4.74 6.18
C TYR A 66 -20.68 -3.99 4.84
N ASN A 67 -20.11 -2.79 4.85
CA ASN A 67 -19.80 -2.04 3.64
C ASN A 67 -18.33 -2.31 3.27
N ILE A 68 -18.00 -2.27 1.98
CA ILE A 68 -16.62 -2.40 1.52
C ILE A 68 -16.12 -1.03 1.10
N ALA A 69 -15.07 -0.54 1.75
CA ALA A 69 -14.35 0.65 1.36
C ALA A 69 -13.21 0.28 0.40
N PHE A 70 -13.02 1.11 -0.62
CA PHE A 70 -11.90 1.00 -1.56
C PHE A 70 -11.03 2.24 -1.45
N VAL A 71 -9.75 2.04 -1.14
CA VAL A 71 -8.77 3.12 -0.95
C VAL A 71 -7.63 2.95 -1.92
N ASP A 72 -7.35 4.00 -2.69
CA ASP A 72 -6.16 4.11 -3.52
C ASP A 72 -4.95 4.48 -2.64
N LEU A 73 -3.95 3.61 -2.62
CA LEU A 73 -2.71 3.77 -1.87
C LEU A 73 -1.51 3.96 -2.81
N THR A 74 -1.74 4.39 -4.05
CA THR A 74 -0.66 4.64 -5.02
C THR A 74 0.32 5.70 -4.52
N GLU A 75 -0.15 6.73 -3.80
CA GLU A 75 0.74 7.72 -3.16
C GLU A 75 1.62 7.06 -2.08
N LYS A 76 1.03 6.25 -1.20
CA LYS A 76 1.78 5.51 -0.17
C LYS A 76 2.76 4.52 -0.77
N LEU A 77 2.44 3.92 -1.93
CA LEU A 77 3.33 3.02 -2.65
C LEU A 77 4.61 3.73 -3.12
N GLU A 78 4.51 4.96 -3.61
CA GLU A 78 5.69 5.76 -3.98
C GLU A 78 6.59 6.05 -2.77
N ASP A 79 6.00 6.34 -1.61
CA ASP A 79 6.78 6.54 -0.37
C ASP A 79 7.42 5.24 0.13
N MET A 80 6.70 4.11 0.06
CA MET A 80 7.26 2.79 0.36
C MET A 80 8.46 2.46 -0.54
N LYS A 81 8.39 2.78 -1.85
CA LYS A 81 9.52 2.59 -2.77
C LYS A 81 10.74 3.40 -2.36
N LYS A 82 10.56 4.64 -1.89
CA LYS A 82 11.67 5.47 -1.37
C LYS A 82 12.32 4.85 -0.14
N VAL A 83 11.51 4.35 0.80
CA VAL A 83 12.01 3.67 2.00
C VAL A 83 12.81 2.41 1.63
N LEU A 84 12.29 1.59 0.71
CA LEU A 84 13.00 0.42 0.19
C LEU A 84 14.32 0.79 -0.50
N ALA A 85 14.36 1.91 -1.23
CA ALA A 85 15.59 2.40 -1.86
C ALA A 85 16.63 2.81 -0.80
N ALA A 86 16.21 3.55 0.23
CA ALA A 86 17.09 3.96 1.34
C ALA A 86 17.63 2.75 2.12
N TRP A 87 16.81 1.71 2.31
CA TRP A 87 17.23 0.46 2.92
C TRP A 87 18.29 -0.26 2.10
N LYS A 88 18.09 -0.38 0.79
CA LYS A 88 19.08 -0.97 -0.12
C LYS A 88 20.40 -0.20 -0.11
N GLU A 89 20.34 1.13 -0.08
CA GLU A 89 21.55 1.96 -0.02
C GLU A 89 22.32 1.74 1.28
N LYS A 90 21.62 1.74 2.43
CA LYS A 90 22.21 1.40 3.74
C LYS A 90 22.85 0.01 3.74
N ASP A 91 22.16 -0.99 3.21
CA ASP A 91 22.68 -2.36 3.16
C ASP A 91 23.92 -2.45 2.27
N ALA A 92 23.92 -1.77 1.12
CA ALA A 92 25.05 -1.73 0.19
C ALA A 92 26.26 -0.99 0.76
N GLN A 93 26.04 0.02 1.60
CA GLN A 93 27.12 0.71 2.32
C GLN A 93 27.77 -0.22 3.35
N ILE A 94 26.95 -0.87 4.17
CA ILE A 94 27.43 -1.82 5.20
C ILE A 94 28.17 -2.99 4.54
N SER A 95 27.68 -3.50 3.41
CA SER A 95 28.34 -4.60 2.69
C SER A 95 29.66 -4.21 2.02
N LYS A 96 29.94 -2.92 1.83
CA LYS A 96 31.21 -2.43 1.26
C LYS A 96 32.28 -2.18 2.32
N GLU A 97 31.88 -2.06 3.59
CA GLU A 97 32.80 -1.89 4.72
C GLU A 97 33.36 -3.23 5.25
N TYR A 98 32.90 -4.35 4.70
CA TYR A 98 33.33 -5.72 5.04
C TYR A 98 33.93 -6.43 3.83
#